data_AF-A0A2M7SRN5-F1
#
_entry.id   AF-A0A2M7SRN5-F1
#
_cell.length_a   1.000
_cell.length_b   1.000
_cell.length_c   1.000
_cell.angle_alpha   90.00
_cell.angle_beta   90.00
_cell.angle_gamma   90.00
#
_symmetry.space_group_name_H-M   'P 1'
#
loop_
_entity.id
_entity.type
_entity.pdbx_description
1 polymer ?
#
loop_
_entity_poly.entity_id
_entity_poly.type
_entity_poly.pdbx_seq_one_letter_code
_entity_poly.pdbx_strand_id
1 'polypeptide(L)'
;LVFPDEAARARAAERLLARAATVESVLGRPVLWEEAAQAFIAAFGDTLDLDLQPLDLTHAEKDRSEELVKNKYTHPQWTERATGFKAEG
;
A
#
# COMPACT_ATOMS: atom_id res chain seq x y z
N LEU A 1 5.96 -8.87 15.85
CA LEU A 1 6.10 -7.92 16.99
C LEU A 1 5.65 -8.65 18.23
N VAL A 2 6.55 -8.88 19.20
CA VAL A 2 6.21 -9.51 20.48
C VAL A 2 6.02 -8.40 21.50
N PHE A 3 4.86 -8.34 22.15
CA PHE A 3 4.56 -7.36 23.19
C PHE A 3 4.58 -8.04 24.57
N PRO A 4 5.15 -7.40 25.60
CA PRO A 4 5.29 -8.00 26.93
C PRO A 4 3.95 -8.19 27.65
N ASP A 5 2.94 -7.38 27.32
CA ASP A 5 1.59 -7.46 27.85
C ASP A 5 0.59 -6.77 26.90
N GLU A 6 -0.71 -6.98 27.15
CA GLU A 6 -1.79 -6.42 26.33
C GLU A 6 -1.86 -4.89 26.41
N ALA A 7 -1.47 -4.28 27.53
CA ALA A 7 -1.44 -2.82 27.66
C ALA A 7 -0.32 -2.19 26.82
N ALA A 8 0.82 -2.86 26.67
CA ALA A 8 1.91 -2.48 25.80
C ALA A 8 1.52 -2.61 24.33
N ARG A 9 0.76 -3.65 23.97
CA ARG A 9 0.18 -3.82 22.63
C ARG A 9 -0.84 -2.70 22.31
N ALA A 10 -1.77 -2.43 23.22
CA ALA A 10 -2.78 -1.38 23.06
C ALA A 10 -2.13 0.00 22.84
N ARG A 11 -1.16 0.37 23.68
CA ARG A 11 -0.40 1.63 23.52
C ARG A 11 0.39 1.68 22.21
N ALA A 12 0.90 0.56 21.71
CA ALA A 12 1.57 0.52 20.41
C ALA A 12 0.59 0.72 19.24
N ALA A 13 -0.59 0.13 19.32
CA ALA A 13 -1.67 0.34 18.35
C ALA A 13 -2.15 1.81 18.36
N GLU A 14 -2.35 2.41 19.54
CA GLU A 14 -2.70 3.82 19.67
C GLU A 14 -1.65 4.74 19.06
N ARG A 15 -0.35 4.50 19.32
CA ARG A 15 0.74 5.28 18.71
C ARG A 15 0.80 5.12 17.19
N LEU A 16 0.51 3.93 16.67
CA LEU A 16 0.46 3.68 15.22
C LEU A 16 -0.69 4.45 14.58
N LEU A 17 -1.88 4.38 15.18
CA LEU A 17 -3.07 5.10 14.71
C LEU A 17 -2.89 6.63 14.84
N ALA A 18 -2.24 7.11 15.90
CA ALA A 18 -1.92 8.53 16.06
C ALA A 18 -0.98 9.08 14.98
N ARG A 19 -0.26 8.21 14.26
CA ARG A 19 0.68 8.61 13.20
C ARG A 19 0.10 8.46 11.79
N ALA A 20 -1.01 7.75 11.63
CA ALA A 20 -1.63 7.47 10.34
C ALA A 20 -3.10 7.86 10.35
N ALA A 21 -3.45 8.88 9.57
CA ALA A 21 -4.84 9.23 9.30
C ALA A 21 -5.33 8.46 8.07
N THR A 22 -6.58 7.99 8.12
CA THR A 22 -7.28 7.48 6.93
C THR A 22 -8.08 8.61 6.29
N VAL A 23 -8.36 8.51 4.99
CA VAL A 23 -9.22 9.47 4.29
C VAL A 23 -10.58 9.59 4.98
N GLU A 24 -11.16 8.46 5.41
CA GLU A 24 -12.41 8.42 6.17
C GLU A 24 -12.33 9.18 7.50
N SER A 25 -11.25 9.00 8.27
CA SER A 25 -11.09 9.69 9.56
C SER A 25 -10.98 11.21 9.41
N VAL A 26 -10.48 11.70 8.29
CA VAL A 26 -10.33 13.13 8.01
C VAL A 26 -11.63 13.72 7.48
N LEU A 27 -12.34 12.99 6.61
CA LEU A 27 -13.58 13.46 5.98
C LEU A 27 -14.83 13.21 6.83
N GLY A 28 -14.76 12.35 7.84
CA GLY A 28 -15.89 11.98 8.69
C GLY A 28 -16.94 11.10 7.99
N ARG A 29 -16.59 10.48 6.85
CA ARG A 29 -17.43 9.56 6.11
C ARG A 29 -16.60 8.52 5.35
N PRO A 30 -17.13 7.32 5.09
CA PRO A 30 -16.47 6.37 4.21
C PRO A 30 -16.36 6.94 2.79
N VAL A 31 -15.27 6.56 2.10
CA VAL A 31 -15.01 6.90 0.70
C VAL A 31 -14.88 5.59 -0.07
N LEU A 32 -15.65 5.46 -1.15
CA LEU A 32 -15.54 4.29 -2.03
C LEU A 32 -14.23 4.34 -2.81
N TRP A 33 -13.69 3.16 -3.13
CA TRP A 33 -12.46 3.07 -3.92
C TRP A 33 -12.53 3.88 -5.22
N GLU A 34 -13.63 3.75 -5.96
CA GLU A 34 -13.81 4.45 -7.24
C GLU A 34 -13.84 5.97 -7.06
N GLU A 35 -14.47 6.46 -5.98
CA GLU A 35 -14.50 7.89 -5.66
C GLU A 35 -13.08 8.42 -5.41
N ALA A 36 -12.28 7.69 -4.63
CA ALA A 36 -10.89 8.04 -4.40
C ALA A 36 -10.06 7.98 -5.70
N ALA A 37 -10.19 6.92 -6.49
CA ALA A 37 -9.46 6.76 -7.74
C ALA A 37 -9.74 7.90 -8.72
N GLN A 38 -11.02 8.26 -8.91
CA GLN A 38 -11.42 9.37 -9.79
C GLN A 38 -10.90 10.72 -9.31
N ALA A 39 -10.92 10.97 -7.99
CA ALA A 39 -10.35 12.19 -7.43
C ALA A 39 -8.85 12.32 -7.73
N PHE A 40 -8.09 11.22 -7.69
CA PHE A 40 -6.67 11.22 -8.07
C PHE A 40 -6.45 11.38 -9.58
N ILE A 41 -7.25 10.72 -10.42
CA ILE A 41 -7.19 10.88 -11.89
C ILE A 41 -7.38 12.35 -12.26
N ALA A 42 -8.43 12.99 -11.73
CA ALA A 42 -8.71 14.41 -11.96
C ALA A 42 -7.58 15.31 -11.44
N ALA A 43 -7.14 15.10 -10.19
CA ALA A 43 -6.08 15.93 -9.61
C ALA A 43 -4.76 15.82 -10.38
N PHE A 44 -4.38 14.62 -10.84
CA PHE A 44 -3.18 14.46 -11.68
C PHE A 44 -3.36 15.12 -13.05
N GLY A 45 -4.51 14.96 -13.70
CA GLY A 45 -4.81 15.61 -14.96
C GLY A 45 -4.69 17.13 -14.87
N ASP A 46 -5.35 17.72 -13.88
CA ASP A 46 -5.38 19.17 -13.66
C ASP A 46 -4.01 19.73 -13.22
N THR A 47 -3.33 19.05 -12.30
CA THR A 47 -2.09 19.57 -11.70
C THR A 47 -0.88 19.40 -12.62
N LEU A 48 -0.87 18.34 -13.43
CA LEU A 48 0.26 18.00 -14.29
C LEU A 48 0.00 18.31 -15.77
N ASP A 49 -1.18 18.84 -16.11
CA ASP A 49 -1.63 19.09 -17.49
C ASP A 49 -1.55 17.82 -18.34
N LEU A 50 -2.16 16.74 -17.84
CA LEU A 50 -2.13 15.42 -18.45
C LEU A 50 -3.54 14.96 -18.88
N ASP A 51 -3.57 14.26 -20.01
CA ASP A 51 -4.73 13.49 -20.44
C ASP A 51 -4.47 12.00 -20.19
N LEU A 52 -5.06 11.45 -19.12
CA LEU A 52 -4.87 10.05 -18.71
C LEU A 52 -5.85 9.14 -19.46
N GLN A 53 -5.31 8.35 -20.38
CA GLN A 53 -6.10 7.44 -21.21
C GLN A 53 -6.08 6.01 -20.67
N PRO A 54 -7.26 5.39 -20.41
CA PRO A 54 -7.32 4.01 -19.94
C PRO A 54 -6.90 3.05 -21.06
N LEU A 55 -5.99 2.14 -20.74
CA LEU A 55 -5.52 1.10 -21.65
C LEU A 55 -5.41 -0.23 -20.91
N ASP A 56 -5.70 -1.30 -21.64
CA ASP A 56 -5.41 -2.65 -21.19
C ASP A 56 -3.91 -2.93 -21.31
N LEU A 57 -3.40 -3.75 -20.40
CA LEU A 57 -2.05 -4.29 -20.51
C LEU A 57 -1.90 -5.11 -21.80
N THR A 58 -0.81 -4.88 -22.51
CA THR A 58 -0.39 -5.69 -23.66
C THR A 58 -0.07 -7.12 -23.21
N HIS A 59 -0.04 -8.06 -24.17
CA HIS A 59 0.33 -9.45 -23.86
C HIS A 59 1.73 -9.55 -23.25
N ALA A 60 2.70 -8.82 -23.81
CA ALA A 60 4.07 -8.79 -23.28
C ALA A 60 4.14 -8.26 -21.84
N GLU A 61 3.35 -7.25 -21.49
CA GLU A 61 3.29 -6.73 -20.12
C GLU A 61 2.63 -7.72 -19.15
N LYS A 62 1.60 -8.45 -19.60
CA LYS A 62 0.98 -9.53 -18.82
C LYS A 62 1.97 -10.65 -18.56
N ASP A 63 2.64 -11.15 -19.60
CA ASP A 63 3.65 -12.22 -19.48
C ASP A 63 4.79 -11.80 -18.54
N ARG A 64 5.24 -10.54 -18.67
CA ARG A 64 6.28 -10.00 -17.78
C ARG A 64 5.79 -9.89 -16.35
N SER A 65 4.54 -9.48 -16.14
CA SER A 65 3.94 -9.39 -14.79
C SER A 65 3.87 -10.77 -14.14
N GLU A 66 3.45 -11.79 -14.89
CA GLU A 66 3.41 -13.18 -14.42
C GLU A 66 4.80 -13.71 -14.05
N GLU A 67 5.81 -13.44 -14.89
CA GLU A 67 7.20 -13.79 -14.61
C GLU A 67 7.69 -13.13 -13.30
N LEU A 68 7.39 -11.84 -13.12
CA LEU A 68 7.77 -11.09 -11.91
C LEU A 68 7.05 -11.62 -10.66
N VAL A 69 5.78 -11.99 -10.76
CA VAL A 69 5.05 -12.63 -9.65
C VAL A 69 5.72 -13.94 -9.26
N LYS A 70 6.00 -14.80 -10.24
CA LYS A 70 6.59 -16.13 -10.01
C LYS A 70 8.00 -16.06 -9.44
N ASN A 71 8.83 -15.18 -9.98
CA ASN A 71 10.28 -15.20 -9.74
C ASN A 71 10.75 -14.11 -8.77
N LYS A 72 9.86 -13.25 -8.27
CA LYS A 72 10.24 -12.13 -7.40
C LYS A 72 9.20 -11.82 -6.35
N TYR A 73 8.01 -11.35 -6.74
CA TYR A 73 7.07 -10.77 -5.79
C TYR A 73 6.40 -11.78 -4.83
N THR A 74 6.48 -13.07 -5.13
CA THR A 74 6.04 -14.15 -4.22
C THR A 74 7.19 -14.84 -3.49
N HIS A 75 8.44 -14.54 -3.81
CA HIS A 75 9.57 -15.19 -3.16
C HIS A 75 9.85 -14.61 -1.76
N PRO A 76 10.03 -15.44 -0.72
CA PRO A 76 10.39 -14.99 0.63
C PRO A 76 11.65 -14.13 0.66
N GLN A 77 12.65 -14.45 -0.18
CA GLN A 77 13.87 -13.66 -0.31
C GLN A 77 13.61 -12.22 -0.77
N TRP A 78 12.45 -11.92 -1.35
CA TRP A 78 12.01 -10.57 -1.71
C TRP A 78 11.09 -9.96 -0.65
N THR A 79 10.08 -10.70 -0.18
CA THR A 79 9.04 -10.18 0.73
C THR A 79 9.51 -10.04 2.19
N GLU A 80 10.45 -10.87 2.64
CA GLU A 80 10.94 -10.89 4.03
C GLU A 80 12.22 -10.05 4.22
N ARG A 81 12.78 -9.53 3.11
CA ARG A 81 13.94 -8.63 3.12
C ARG A 81 13.68 -7.28 3.78
N ALA A 82 12.42 -6.87 3.92
CA ALA A 82 12.05 -5.62 4.57
C ALA A 82 12.25 -5.65 6.11
N THR A 83 12.50 -6.82 6.70
CA THR A 83 12.83 -6.97 8.11
C THR A 83 14.31 -7.27 8.30
N GLY A 84 15.10 -6.19 8.39
CA GLY A 84 16.36 -6.24 9.10
C GLY A 84 16.11 -6.44 10.60
N PHE A 85 15.87 -7.68 11.03
CA PHE A 85 16.02 -8.06 12.43
C PHE A 85 16.86 -9.33 12.48
N LYS A 86 18.18 -9.14 12.59
CA LYS A 86 19.07 -10.20 13.06
C LYS A 86 18.77 -10.43 14.54
N ALA A 87 18.18 -11.58 14.87
CA ALA A 87 18.33 -12.15 16.19
C ALA A 87 19.63 -12.97 16.16
N GLU A 88 20.74 -12.36 16.57
CA GLU A 88 21.91 -13.09 17.04
C GLU A 88 21.68 -13.37 18.54
N GLY A 89 21.79 -14.65 18.93
CA GLY A 89 21.59 -15.15 20.29
C GLY A 89 21.36 -16.65 20.30
#